data_AF-Q1UZL5-F1
#
_entry.id   AF-Q1UZL5-F1
#
_cell.length_a   1.000
_cell.length_b   1.000
_cell.length_c   1.000
_cell.angle_alpha   90.00
_cell.angle_beta   90.00
_cell.angle_gamma   90.00
#
_symmetry.space_group_name_H-M   'P 1'
#
loop_
_entity.id
_entity.type
_entity.pdbx_description
1 polymer ?
#
loop_
_entity_poly.entity_id
_entity_poly.type
_entity_poly.pdbx_seq_one_letter_code
_entity_poly.pdbx_strand_id
1 'polypeptide(L)'
;MATAKQLLANKNNARKSTGPKSAAGKLKSSQNAIKHGLCTEKFMVIGEKVDELDYVKDELTNQLKPIGIHQEIIVSKMIDVAIRMKRVPIIEAGILNHEMLEYEADTYKNKVASKIEGDENKDGVLSSNIIVRKTGLSFARDCNQGSSLLKLNTIEDKLLSKYFKLLNELRSEQNKKGGF
;
A
#
# COMPACT_ATOMS: atom_id res chain seq x y z
N MET A 1 13.10 18.82 20.14
CA MET A 1 13.67 19.63 19.03
C MET A 1 14.81 18.85 18.39
N ALA A 2 14.97 18.92 17.06
CA ALA A 2 16.05 18.23 16.37
C ALA A 2 17.40 18.92 16.63
N THR A 3 18.46 18.15 16.89
CA THR A 3 19.80 18.68 17.16
C THR A 3 20.44 19.27 15.90
N ALA A 4 21.44 20.14 16.06
CA ALA A 4 22.20 20.69 14.93
C ALA A 4 22.79 19.59 14.03
N LYS A 5 23.23 18.47 14.63
CA LYS A 5 23.74 17.29 13.92
C LYS A 5 22.64 16.60 13.10
N GLN A 6 21.42 16.48 13.65
CA GLN A 6 20.26 15.94 12.92
C GLN A 6 19.83 16.86 11.76
N LEU A 7 19.83 18.18 11.94
CA LEU A 7 19.50 19.14 10.88
C LEU A 7 20.50 19.08 9.71
N LEU A 8 21.79 18.97 10.00
CA LEU A 8 22.84 18.88 8.98
C LEU A 8 22.75 17.55 8.21
N ALA A 9 22.50 16.45 8.91
CA ALA A 9 22.22 15.15 8.30
C ALA A 9 20.97 15.19 7.40
N ASN A 10 19.87 15.80 7.87
CA ASN A 10 18.64 15.95 7.09
C ASN A 10 18.87 16.77 5.81
N LYS A 11 19.63 17.87 5.88
CA LYS A 11 19.99 18.66 4.68
C LYS A 11 20.82 17.85 3.68
N ASN A 12 21.80 17.09 4.15
CA ASN A 12 22.65 16.25 3.30
C ASN A 12 21.86 15.08 2.67
N ASN A 13 20.97 14.46 3.43
CA ASN A 13 20.08 13.39 2.95
C ASN A 13 19.04 13.94 1.94
N ALA A 14 18.51 15.13 2.18
CA ALA A 14 17.59 15.79 1.25
C ALA A 14 18.23 16.05 -0.12
N ARG A 15 19.53 16.40 -0.17
CA ARG A 15 20.27 16.55 -1.43
C ARG A 15 20.44 15.23 -2.20
N LYS A 16 20.45 14.09 -1.50
CA LYS A 16 20.56 12.74 -2.11
C LYS A 16 19.19 12.17 -2.51
N SER A 17 18.11 12.58 -1.85
CA SER A 17 16.75 12.07 -2.07
C SER A 17 15.84 13.14 -2.67
N THR A 18 16.21 13.69 -3.84
CA THR A 18 15.45 14.80 -4.47
C THR A 18 14.26 14.34 -5.31
N GLY A 19 13.95 13.04 -5.28
CA GLY A 19 12.90 12.44 -6.12
C GLY A 19 13.16 12.64 -7.63
N PRO A 20 12.29 12.08 -8.48
CA PRO A 20 12.40 12.29 -9.92
C PRO A 20 12.00 13.72 -10.32
N LYS A 21 12.92 14.44 -10.97
CA LYS A 21 12.70 15.83 -11.43
C LYS A 21 12.17 15.92 -12.87
N SER A 22 12.42 14.90 -13.70
CA SER A 22 11.95 14.84 -15.09
C SER A 22 10.52 14.31 -15.19
N ALA A 23 9.80 14.71 -16.25
CA ALA A 23 8.46 14.19 -16.54
C ALA A 23 8.44 12.65 -16.66
N ALA A 24 9.42 12.08 -17.37
CA ALA A 24 9.58 10.63 -17.49
C ALA A 24 9.84 9.94 -16.14
N GLY A 25 10.69 10.54 -15.27
CA GLY A 25 10.95 10.01 -13.94
C GLY A 25 9.72 10.07 -13.04
N LYS A 26 8.94 11.15 -13.11
CA LYS A 26 7.67 11.29 -12.37
C LYS A 26 6.66 10.25 -12.81
N LEU A 27 6.54 10.02 -14.13
CA LEU A 27 5.65 9.00 -14.69
C LEU A 27 6.08 7.58 -14.30
N LYS A 28 7.38 7.31 -14.25
CA LYS A 28 7.90 6.03 -13.77
C LYS A 28 7.62 5.83 -12.27
N SER A 29 7.72 6.88 -11.47
CA SER A 29 7.41 6.85 -10.03
C SER A 29 5.91 6.71 -9.76
N SER A 30 5.03 7.34 -10.56
CA SER A 30 3.58 7.23 -10.38
C SER A 30 3.06 5.82 -10.69
N GLN A 31 3.76 5.07 -11.53
CA GLN A 31 3.45 3.67 -11.76
C GLN A 31 3.67 2.79 -10.52
N ASN A 32 4.53 3.17 -9.57
CA ASN A 32 4.73 2.37 -8.35
C ASN A 32 3.44 2.33 -7.52
N ALA A 33 2.80 3.49 -7.35
CA ALA A 33 1.51 3.58 -6.67
C ALA A 33 0.49 2.61 -7.28
N ILE A 34 0.38 2.58 -8.61
CA ILE A 34 -0.55 1.71 -9.36
C ILE A 34 -0.19 0.23 -9.25
N LYS A 35 1.11 -0.11 -9.19
CA LYS A 35 1.59 -1.50 -9.12
C LYS A 35 1.29 -2.17 -7.78
N HIS A 36 1.55 -1.49 -6.66
CA HIS A 36 1.34 -2.05 -5.32
C HIS A 36 0.04 -1.59 -4.66
N GLY A 37 -0.68 -0.64 -5.25
CA GLY A 37 -2.04 -0.25 -4.86
C GLY A 37 -2.19 0.59 -3.60
N LEU A 38 -1.19 0.61 -2.73
CA LEU A 38 -1.26 1.28 -1.41
C LEU A 38 -1.36 2.82 -1.52
N CYS A 39 -0.71 3.41 -2.52
CA CYS A 39 -0.66 4.86 -2.74
C CYS A 39 -1.45 5.32 -3.97
N THR A 40 -2.30 4.47 -4.55
CA THR A 40 -3.05 4.80 -5.76
C THR A 40 -4.16 5.83 -5.45
N GLU A 41 -4.34 6.80 -6.36
CA GLU A 41 -5.48 7.74 -6.35
C GLU A 41 -6.76 7.08 -6.86
N LYS A 42 -6.63 6.11 -7.78
CA LYS A 42 -7.74 5.28 -8.25
C LYS A 42 -8.24 4.34 -7.15
N PHE A 43 -9.56 4.17 -7.12
CA PHE A 43 -10.26 3.30 -6.19
C PHE A 43 -9.89 1.82 -6.37
N MET A 44 -9.60 1.41 -7.62
CA MET A 44 -9.35 0.02 -8.02
C MET A 44 -7.90 -0.21 -8.45
N VAL A 45 -7.34 -1.35 -8.04
CA VAL A 45 -6.00 -1.84 -8.40
C VAL A 45 -6.13 -3.15 -9.18
N ILE A 46 -5.12 -3.49 -9.98
CA ILE A 46 -5.10 -4.71 -10.80
C ILE A 46 -5.29 -5.95 -9.92
N GLY A 47 -6.30 -6.77 -10.23
CA GLY A 47 -6.59 -8.02 -9.54
C GLY A 47 -7.64 -7.92 -8.42
N GLU A 48 -8.17 -6.74 -8.13
CA GLU A 48 -9.28 -6.58 -7.18
C GLU A 48 -10.64 -6.83 -7.84
N LYS A 49 -11.57 -7.42 -7.10
CA LYS A 49 -12.96 -7.57 -7.54
C LYS A 49 -13.75 -6.32 -7.17
N VAL A 50 -14.43 -5.74 -8.15
CA VAL A 50 -15.25 -4.53 -7.97
C VAL A 50 -16.33 -4.76 -6.93
N ASP A 51 -16.99 -5.91 -6.99
CA ASP A 51 -18.07 -6.29 -6.07
C ASP A 51 -17.65 -6.27 -4.60
N GLU A 52 -16.41 -6.67 -4.28
CA GLU A 52 -15.90 -6.66 -2.91
C GLU A 52 -15.63 -5.23 -2.40
N LEU A 53 -15.22 -4.32 -3.29
CA LEU A 53 -14.98 -2.92 -2.96
C LEU A 53 -16.30 -2.16 -2.80
N ASP A 54 -17.27 -2.42 -3.68
CA ASP A 54 -18.61 -1.84 -3.60
C ASP A 54 -19.34 -2.32 -2.34
N TYR A 55 -19.21 -3.61 -1.98
CA TYR A 55 -19.75 -4.11 -0.71
C TYR A 55 -19.21 -3.34 0.50
N VAL A 56 -17.90 -3.08 0.57
CA VAL A 56 -17.30 -2.31 1.67
C VAL A 56 -17.82 -0.88 1.71
N LYS A 57 -17.94 -0.26 0.53
CA LYS A 57 -18.42 1.11 0.39
C LYS A 57 -19.88 1.22 0.84
N ASP A 58 -20.74 0.32 0.38
CA ASP A 58 -22.15 0.31 0.68
C ASP A 58 -22.39 0.04 2.16
N GLU A 59 -21.70 -0.97 2.71
CA GLU A 59 -21.82 -1.34 4.12
C GLU A 59 -21.36 -0.19 5.05
N LEU A 60 -20.22 0.43 4.78
CA LEU A 60 -19.74 1.58 5.57
C LEU A 60 -20.68 2.78 5.45
N THR A 61 -21.22 3.05 4.26
CA THR A 61 -22.15 4.16 4.06
C THR A 61 -23.47 3.90 4.81
N ASN A 62 -23.99 2.67 4.74
CA ASN A 62 -25.22 2.25 5.42
C ASN A 62 -25.09 2.29 6.96
N GLN A 63 -23.93 1.94 7.50
CA GLN A 63 -23.67 1.98 8.94
C GLN A 63 -23.43 3.39 9.45
N LEU A 64 -22.66 4.21 8.73
CA LEU A 64 -22.24 5.54 9.18
C LEU A 64 -23.29 6.63 8.93
N LYS A 65 -24.23 6.41 8.01
CA LYS A 65 -25.38 7.28 7.71
C LYS A 65 -25.01 8.77 7.67
N PRO A 66 -24.12 9.19 6.75
CA PRO A 66 -23.73 10.59 6.66
C PRO A 66 -24.92 11.49 6.30
N ILE A 67 -25.03 12.64 6.96
CA ILE A 67 -26.07 13.65 6.70
C ILE A 67 -25.42 14.96 6.26
N GLY A 68 -25.51 15.22 4.97
CA GLY A 68 -25.00 16.41 4.31
C GLY A 68 -23.53 16.30 3.90
N ILE A 69 -23.10 17.27 3.09
CA ILE A 69 -21.85 17.23 2.33
C ILE A 69 -20.60 16.99 3.19
N HIS A 70 -20.53 17.58 4.39
CA HIS A 70 -19.33 17.44 5.24
C HIS A 70 -19.17 16.02 5.77
N GLN A 71 -20.26 15.38 6.19
CA GLN A 71 -20.23 14.00 6.67
C GLN A 71 -19.96 13.03 5.52
N GLU A 72 -20.53 13.28 4.33
CA GLU A 72 -20.29 12.47 3.13
C GLU A 72 -18.81 12.48 2.73
N ILE A 73 -18.15 13.65 2.78
CA ILE A 73 -16.72 13.75 2.49
C ILE A 73 -15.90 12.95 3.50
N ILE A 74 -16.24 13.03 4.80
CA ILE A 74 -15.53 12.27 5.85
C ILE A 74 -15.72 10.77 5.64
N VAL A 75 -16.95 10.30 5.43
CA VAL A 75 -17.27 8.89 5.18
C VAL A 75 -16.58 8.38 3.91
N SER A 76 -16.59 9.16 2.83
CA SER A 76 -15.83 8.84 1.60
C SER A 76 -14.34 8.64 1.90
N LYS A 77 -13.74 9.49 2.73
CA LYS A 77 -12.33 9.33 3.13
C LYS A 77 -12.09 8.17 4.09
N MET A 78 -13.06 7.80 4.91
CA MET A 78 -12.97 6.59 5.72
C MET A 78 -12.99 5.34 4.84
N ILE A 79 -13.84 5.30 3.81
CA ILE A 79 -13.91 4.19 2.84
C ILE A 79 -12.58 4.05 2.10
N ASP A 80 -12.00 5.17 1.61
CA ASP A 80 -10.68 5.18 0.98
C ASP A 80 -9.59 4.58 1.89
N VAL A 81 -9.64 4.87 3.20
CA VAL A 81 -8.67 4.35 4.18
C VAL A 81 -8.92 2.88 4.46
N ALA A 82 -10.18 2.46 4.64
CA ALA A 82 -10.55 1.07 4.89
C ALA A 82 -10.12 0.14 3.76
N ILE A 83 -10.31 0.55 2.49
CA ILE A 83 -9.85 -0.21 1.33
C ILE A 83 -8.33 -0.32 1.31
N ARG A 84 -7.60 0.77 1.61
CA ARG A 84 -6.14 0.72 1.72
C ARG A 84 -5.67 -0.22 2.84
N MET A 85 -6.37 -0.26 3.97
CA MET A 85 -6.08 -1.20 5.06
C MET A 85 -6.29 -2.65 4.63
N LYS A 86 -7.34 -2.97 3.86
CA LYS A 86 -7.54 -4.32 3.30
C LYS A 86 -6.39 -4.79 2.40
N ARG A 87 -5.66 -3.86 1.77
CA ARG A 87 -4.50 -4.18 0.92
C ARG A 87 -3.23 -4.53 1.71
N VAL A 88 -3.09 -4.06 2.95
CA VAL A 88 -1.92 -4.30 3.80
C VAL A 88 -1.59 -5.80 3.94
N PRO A 89 -2.51 -6.67 4.39
CA PRO A 89 -2.21 -8.09 4.55
C PRO A 89 -1.92 -8.79 3.22
N ILE A 90 -2.51 -8.32 2.11
CA ILE A 90 -2.23 -8.85 0.77
C ILE A 90 -0.78 -8.52 0.36
N ILE A 91 -0.34 -7.29 0.61
CA ILE A 91 1.04 -6.85 0.32
C ILE A 91 2.02 -7.61 1.23
N GLU A 92 1.70 -7.76 2.52
CA GLU A 92 2.50 -8.52 3.48
C GLU A 92 2.69 -9.97 3.03
N ALA A 93 1.60 -10.67 2.72
CA ALA A 93 1.65 -12.03 2.18
C ALA A 93 2.46 -12.09 0.88
N GLY A 94 2.36 -11.06 0.03
CA GLY A 94 3.17 -10.95 -1.19
C GLY A 94 4.66 -10.82 -0.92
N ILE A 95 5.07 -10.06 0.10
CA ILE A 95 6.47 -9.90 0.52
C ILE A 95 6.98 -11.24 1.06
N LEU A 96 6.26 -11.85 1.99
CA LEU A 96 6.65 -13.12 2.61
C LEU A 96 6.72 -14.26 1.59
N ASN A 97 5.73 -14.39 0.71
CA ASN A 97 5.74 -15.37 -0.37
C ASN A 97 6.94 -15.16 -1.31
N HIS A 98 7.33 -13.91 -1.54
CA HIS A 98 8.50 -13.61 -2.36
C HIS A 98 9.79 -14.02 -1.67
N GLU A 99 9.95 -13.70 -0.38
CA GLU A 99 11.11 -14.09 0.43
C GLU A 99 11.22 -15.61 0.56
N MET A 100 10.11 -16.31 0.80
CA MET A 100 10.06 -17.77 0.83
C MET A 100 10.50 -18.37 -0.51
N LEU A 101 10.02 -17.82 -1.63
CA LEU A 101 10.41 -18.30 -2.96
C LEU A 101 11.84 -17.90 -3.34
N GLU A 102 12.38 -16.78 -2.84
CA GLU A 102 13.80 -16.46 -2.96
C GLU A 102 14.65 -17.43 -2.14
N TYR A 103 14.22 -17.78 -0.92
CA TYR A 103 14.90 -18.78 -0.08
C TYR A 103 14.84 -20.18 -0.70
N GLU A 104 13.68 -20.60 -1.21
CA GLU A 104 13.52 -21.85 -1.94
C GLU A 104 14.32 -21.83 -3.25
N ALA A 105 14.30 -20.71 -3.98
CA ALA A 105 15.11 -20.54 -5.17
C ALA A 105 16.60 -20.48 -4.85
N ASP A 106 17.05 -19.97 -3.71
CA ASP A 106 18.45 -19.96 -3.29
C ASP A 106 18.88 -21.34 -2.80
N THR A 107 18.04 -22.07 -2.08
CA THR A 107 18.32 -23.47 -1.71
C THR A 107 18.28 -24.40 -2.93
N TYR A 108 17.38 -24.16 -3.88
CA TYR A 108 17.31 -24.84 -5.17
C TYR A 108 18.45 -24.42 -6.09
N LYS A 109 18.76 -23.14 -6.26
CA LYS A 109 19.94 -22.62 -6.98
C LYS A 109 21.22 -23.10 -6.32
N ASN A 110 21.33 -23.22 -5.01
CA ASN A 110 22.49 -23.85 -4.38
C ASN A 110 22.57 -25.35 -4.70
N LYS A 111 21.43 -26.03 -4.87
CA LYS A 111 21.33 -27.42 -5.34
C LYS A 111 21.43 -27.62 -6.87
N VAL A 112 21.22 -26.58 -7.67
CA VAL A 112 21.11 -26.62 -9.15
C VAL A 112 22.22 -25.83 -9.84
N ALA A 113 22.85 -24.85 -9.18
CA ALA A 113 24.15 -24.29 -9.57
C ALA A 113 25.26 -25.35 -9.49
N SER A 114 25.05 -26.42 -8.72
CA SER A 114 25.84 -27.65 -8.81
C SER A 114 25.40 -28.60 -9.96
N LYS A 115 24.39 -28.23 -10.75
CA LYS A 115 23.71 -29.14 -11.69
C LYS A 115 23.16 -28.53 -13.00
N ILE A 116 23.77 -27.47 -13.53
CA ILE A 116 23.74 -27.05 -14.95
C ILE A 116 22.76 -25.91 -15.31
N GLU A 117 23.32 -25.06 -16.16
CA GLU A 117 22.81 -23.96 -16.99
C GLU A 117 21.51 -24.27 -17.78
N GLY A 118 20.72 -23.22 -18.02
CA GLY A 118 19.83 -23.11 -19.19
C GLY A 118 18.34 -23.45 -18.98
N ASP A 119 17.51 -22.40 -18.97
CA ASP A 119 16.53 -22.10 -20.04
C ASP A 119 15.19 -21.56 -19.49
N GLU A 120 14.70 -20.51 -20.17
CA GLU A 120 13.53 -19.71 -19.81
C GLU A 120 12.35 -20.05 -20.73
N ASN A 121 11.10 -20.07 -20.23
CA ASN A 121 9.97 -19.48 -20.96
C ASN A 121 8.72 -19.28 -20.09
N LYS A 122 7.97 -18.22 -20.44
CA LYS A 122 6.85 -17.61 -19.70
C LYS A 122 5.58 -17.70 -20.54
N ASP A 123 4.44 -18.05 -19.94
CA ASP A 123 3.12 -17.71 -20.46
C ASP A 123 2.12 -17.39 -19.34
N GLY A 124 1.55 -16.19 -19.39
CA GLY A 124 0.22 -16.08 -19.99
C GLY A 124 -0.99 -15.73 -19.15
N VAL A 125 -1.14 -16.10 -17.87
CA VAL A 125 -2.18 -15.57 -16.96
C VAL A 125 -1.67 -15.70 -15.54
N LEU A 126 -1.63 -14.61 -14.78
CA LEU A 126 -1.20 -14.69 -13.38
C LEU A 126 -2.31 -15.28 -12.53
N SER A 127 -2.10 -16.49 -12.02
CA SER A 127 -2.91 -17.01 -10.91
C SER A 127 -2.86 -16.04 -9.73
N SER A 128 -3.91 -16.00 -8.90
CA SER A 128 -4.04 -15.07 -7.77
C SER A 128 -2.78 -15.02 -6.89
N ASN A 129 -2.12 -16.17 -6.70
CA ASN A 129 -0.85 -16.28 -5.96
C ASN A 129 0.29 -15.49 -6.61
N ILE A 130 0.37 -15.46 -7.94
CA ILE A 130 1.38 -14.69 -8.66
C ILE A 130 1.06 -13.20 -8.60
N ILE A 131 -0.22 -12.80 -8.61
CA ILE A 131 -0.62 -11.39 -8.44
C ILE A 131 -0.18 -10.90 -7.07
N VAL A 132 -0.56 -11.60 -6.00
CA VAL A 132 -0.18 -11.28 -4.62
C VAL A 132 1.34 -11.17 -4.48
N ARG A 133 2.08 -12.16 -5.01
CA ARG A 133 3.56 -12.13 -5.02
C ARG A 133 4.11 -10.90 -5.75
N LYS A 134 3.61 -10.58 -6.95
CA LYS A 134 4.10 -9.43 -7.72
C LYS A 134 3.79 -8.10 -7.04
N THR A 135 2.65 -8.00 -6.36
CA THR A 135 2.27 -6.82 -5.57
C THR A 135 3.25 -6.62 -4.42
N GLY A 136 3.53 -7.68 -3.64
CA GLY A 136 4.51 -7.63 -2.56
C GLY A 136 5.93 -7.32 -3.04
N LEU A 137 6.39 -7.96 -4.12
CA LEU A 137 7.68 -7.66 -4.76
C LEU A 137 7.78 -6.20 -5.22
N SER A 138 6.71 -5.67 -5.81
CA SER A 138 6.69 -4.28 -6.27
C SER A 138 6.83 -3.31 -5.10
N PHE A 139 6.15 -3.59 -3.99
CA PHE A 139 6.27 -2.81 -2.76
C PHE A 139 7.66 -2.95 -2.12
N ALA A 140 8.20 -4.16 -2.05
CA ALA A 140 9.54 -4.41 -1.50
C ALA A 140 10.62 -3.68 -2.29
N ARG A 141 10.55 -3.68 -3.64
CA ARG A 141 11.46 -2.91 -4.50
C ARG A 141 11.39 -1.41 -4.25
N ASP A 142 10.20 -0.86 -4.08
CA ASP A 142 10.01 0.56 -3.74
C ASP A 142 10.60 0.88 -2.35
N CYS A 143 10.54 -0.09 -1.44
CA CYS A 143 11.05 0.03 -0.08
C CYS A 143 12.55 -0.22 0.08
N ASN A 144 13.29 -0.51 -0.99
CA ASN A 144 14.69 -0.96 -0.96
C ASN A 144 14.90 -2.32 -0.24
N GLN A 145 13.96 -3.24 -0.44
CA GLN A 145 13.91 -4.64 0.04
C GLN A 145 13.96 -4.81 1.58
N GLY A 146 15.10 -4.54 2.23
CA GLY A 146 15.38 -4.91 3.63
C GLY A 146 14.62 -4.15 4.72
N SER A 147 13.67 -3.29 4.37
CA SER A 147 12.79 -2.60 5.35
C SER A 147 11.34 -2.54 4.90
N SER A 148 10.95 -3.41 3.96
CA SER A 148 9.61 -3.46 3.39
C SER A 148 8.55 -3.70 4.47
N LEU A 149 8.69 -4.74 5.28
CA LEU A 149 7.74 -5.07 6.37
C LEU A 149 7.63 -3.94 7.41
N LEU A 150 8.75 -3.39 7.87
CA LEU A 150 8.74 -2.28 8.83
C LEU A 150 8.02 -1.04 8.27
N LYS A 151 8.25 -0.72 6.99
CA LYS A 151 7.57 0.38 6.31
C LYS A 151 6.09 0.08 6.11
N LEU A 152 5.72 -1.17 5.81
CA LEU A 152 4.34 -1.60 5.68
C LEU A 152 3.59 -1.42 7.00
N ASN A 153 4.14 -1.90 8.12
CA ASN A 153 3.57 -1.71 9.46
C ASN A 153 3.42 -0.23 9.81
N THR A 154 4.44 0.58 9.50
CA THR A 154 4.35 2.04 9.70
C THR A 154 3.23 2.68 8.89
N ILE A 155 2.94 2.17 7.68
CA ILE A 155 1.82 2.65 6.87
C ILE A 155 0.49 2.18 7.45
N GLU A 156 0.40 0.93 7.89
CA GLU A 156 -0.77 0.38 8.57
C GLU A 156 -1.16 1.22 9.80
N ASP A 157 -0.20 1.48 10.70
CA ASP A 157 -0.42 2.30 11.90
C ASP A 157 -0.93 3.70 11.56
N LYS A 158 -0.39 4.31 10.49
CA LYS A 158 -0.83 5.63 10.00
C LYS A 158 -2.23 5.58 9.41
N LEU A 159 -2.57 4.54 8.66
CA LEU A 159 -3.90 4.35 8.10
C LEU A 159 -4.92 4.16 9.24
N LEU A 160 -4.61 3.32 10.21
CA LEU A 160 -5.45 3.06 11.37
C LEU A 160 -5.67 4.35 12.21
N SER A 161 -4.59 5.09 12.48
CA SER A 161 -4.67 6.37 13.19
C SER A 161 -5.53 7.38 12.45
N LYS A 162 -5.40 7.47 11.12
CA LYS A 162 -6.22 8.35 10.28
C LYS A 162 -7.69 7.91 10.29
N TYR A 163 -7.96 6.61 10.24
CA TYR A 163 -9.32 6.08 10.30
C TYR A 163 -10.02 6.48 11.59
N PHE A 164 -9.38 6.28 12.75
CA PHE A 164 -9.95 6.68 14.04
C PHE A 164 -10.14 8.18 14.17
N LYS A 165 -9.21 8.98 13.63
CA LYS A 165 -9.36 10.44 13.62
C LYS A 165 -10.60 10.87 12.83
N LEU A 166 -10.80 10.33 11.63
CA LEU A 166 -11.98 10.62 10.81
C LEU A 166 -13.28 10.16 11.47
N LEU A 167 -13.26 8.99 12.12
CA LEU A 167 -14.42 8.49 12.87
C LEU A 167 -14.79 9.42 14.03
N ASN A 168 -13.80 9.92 14.76
CA ASN A 168 -14.04 10.87 15.85
C ASN A 168 -14.57 12.22 15.35
N GLU A 169 -14.04 12.72 14.22
CA GLU A 169 -14.55 13.92 13.56
C GLU A 169 -16.00 13.73 13.10
N LEU A 170 -16.33 12.59 12.47
CA LEU A 170 -17.68 12.26 12.06
C LEU A 170 -18.65 12.23 13.24
N ARG A 171 -18.27 11.55 14.33
CA ARG A 171 -19.08 11.47 15.56
C ARG A 171 -19.29 12.85 16.18
N SER A 172 -18.27 13.72 16.17
CA SER A 172 -18.40 15.10 16.63
C SER A 172 -19.43 15.87 15.80
N GLU A 173 -19.37 15.76 14.48
CA GLU A 173 -20.34 16.40 13.57
C GLU A 173 -21.76 15.85 13.71
N GLN A 174 -21.91 14.56 13.99
CA GLN A 174 -23.21 13.94 14.26
C GLN A 174 -23.79 14.40 15.60
N ASN A 175 -22.98 14.47 16.65
CA ASN A 175 -23.40 14.91 17.99
C ASN A 175 -23.80 16.40 18.02
N LYS A 176 -23.12 17.26 17.25
CA LYS A 176 -23.48 18.69 17.12
C LYS A 176 -24.88 18.90 16.54
N LYS A 177 -25.36 17.96 15.70
CA LYS A 177 -26.69 18.02 15.09
C LYS A 177 -27.79 17.31 15.91
N GLY A 178 -27.44 16.60 16.98
CA GLY A 178 -28.38 15.94 17.89
C GLY A 178 -29.05 16.87 18.92
N GLY A 179 -28.77 18.18 18.84
CA GLY A 179 -29.41 19.21 19.66
C GLY A 179 -30.30 20.12 18.81
N PHE A 180 -31.47 19.61 18.41
CA PHE A 180 -32.62 20.39 17.98
C PHE A 180 -33.89 19.72 18.49
#